data_AF-A0A1J5EP73-F1
#
_entry.id   AF-A0A1J5EP73-F1
#
_cell.length_a   1.000
_cell.length_b   1.000
_cell.length_c   1.000
_cell.angle_alpha   90.00
_cell.angle_beta   90.00
_cell.angle_gamma   90.00
#
_symmetry.space_group_name_H-M   'P 1'
#
loop_
_entity.id
_entity.type
_entity.pdbx_description
1 polymer ?
#
loop_
_entity_poly.entity_id
_entity_poly.type
_entity_poly.pdbx_seq_one_letter_code
_entity_poly.pdbx_strand_id
1 'polypeptide(L)' 'MSLVQTLEQELEAFKREYEKFERGNKSAGTRARKLLQDVKRTCQELRVSIQGSKKEEADSQEG' A
#
# COMPACT_ATOMS: atom_id res chain seq x y z
N MET A 1 12.69 -4.35 -0.48
CA MET A 1 11.98 -3.34 0.33
C MET A 1 10.89 -4.05 1.10
N SER A 2 10.63 -3.66 2.35
CA SER A 2 9.51 -4.22 3.12
C SER A 2 8.16 -3.66 2.62
N LEU A 3 7.05 -4.36 2.89
CA LEU A 3 5.71 -3.87 2.54
C LEU A 3 5.39 -2.49 3.17
N VAL A 4 5.91 -2.25 4.38
CA VAL A 4 5.77 -0.95 5.07
C VAL A 4 6.52 0.14 4.30
N GLN A 5 7.75 -0.11 3.87
CA GLN A 5 8.52 0.85 3.09
C GLN A 5 7.88 1.13 1.72
N THR A 6 7.30 0.11 1.07
CA THR A 6 6.53 0.29 -0.17
C THR A 6 5.32 1.20 0.06
N LEU A 7 4.57 0.96 1.13
CA LEU A 7 3.40 1.78 1.48
C LEU A 7 3.77 3.25 1.70
N GLU A 8 4.87 3.52 2.40
CA GLU A 8 5.37 4.89 2.60
C GLU A 8 5.70 5.58 1.28
N GLN A 9 6.36 4.89 0.36
CA GLN A 9 6.71 5.45 -0.95
C GLN A 9 5.48 5.74 -1.82
N GLU A 10 4.52 4.82 -1.84
CA GLU A 10 3.25 4.98 -2.55
C GLU A 10 2.45 6.16 -1.99
N LEU A 11 2.45 6.33 -0.67
CA LEU A 11 1.80 7.46 0.00
C LEU A 11 2.46 8.79 -0.39
N GLU A 12 3.79 8.88 -0.41
CA GLU A 12 4.45 10.13 -0.81
C GLU A 12 4.33 10.43 -2.29
N ALA A 13 4.29 9.41 -3.14
CA ALA A 13 3.94 9.59 -4.55
C ALA A 13 2.50 10.12 -4.68
N PHE A 14 1.55 9.57 -3.92
CA PHE A 14 0.16 10.01 -3.91
C PHE A 14 0.06 11.48 -3.49
N LYS A 15 0.67 11.88 -2.37
CA LYS A 15 0.63 13.28 -1.90
C LYS A 15 1.12 14.26 -2.96
N ARG A 16 2.22 13.94 -3.64
CA ARG A 16 2.78 14.77 -4.73
C ARG A 16 1.83 14.89 -5.93
N GLU A 17 1.19 13.81 -6.34
CA GLU A 17 0.22 13.86 -7.45
C GLU A 17 -1.08 14.55 -7.05
N TYR A 18 -1.52 14.36 -5.81
CA TYR A 18 -2.70 15.02 -5.26
C TYR A 18 -2.51 16.54 -5.19
N GLU A 19 -1.35 17.02 -4.74
CA GLU A 19 -1.02 18.45 -4.74
C GLU A 19 -1.06 19.05 -6.16
N LYS A 20 -0.50 18.35 -7.15
CA LYS A 20 -0.57 18.79 -8.56
C LYS A 20 -2.02 18.82 -9.06
N PHE A 21 -2.84 17.86 -8.65
CA PHE A 21 -4.24 17.79 -9.01
C PHE A 21 -5.04 18.96 -8.43
N GLU A 22 -4.86 19.29 -7.16
CA GLU A 22 -5.48 20.47 -6.50
C GLU A 22 -5.10 21.78 -7.19
N ARG A 23 -3.91 21.84 -7.80
CA ARG A 23 -3.46 22.96 -8.65
C ARG A 23 -4.02 22.94 -10.09
N GLY A 24 -4.99 22.07 -10.37
CA GLY A 24 -5.69 22.00 -11.66
C GLY A 24 -5.13 21.00 -12.68
N ASN A 25 -4.10 20.22 -12.34
CA ASN A 25 -3.56 19.20 -13.26
C ASN A 25 -4.45 17.95 -13.27
N LYS A 26 -5.39 17.87 -14.21
CA LYS A 26 -6.33 16.74 -14.34
C LYS A 26 -5.64 15.39 -14.54
N SER A 27 -4.53 15.34 -15.25
CA SER A 27 -3.76 14.10 -15.46
C SER A 27 -3.12 13.58 -14.16
N ALA A 28 -2.75 14.48 -13.25
CA ALA A 28 -2.27 14.10 -11.92
C ALA A 28 -3.37 13.40 -11.11
N GLY A 29 -4.64 13.79 -11.28
CA GLY A 29 -5.78 13.10 -10.66
C GLY A 29 -5.93 11.65 -11.10
N THR A 30 -5.62 11.32 -12.36
CA THR A 30 -5.59 9.93 -12.83
C THR A 30 -4.47 9.13 -12.17
N ARG A 31 -3.27 9.72 -12.04
CA ARG A 31 -2.14 9.07 -11.36
C ARG A 31 -2.39 8.91 -9.86
N ALA A 32 -2.94 9.92 -9.19
CA ALA A 32 -3.31 9.87 -7.78
C ALA A 32 -4.31 8.72 -7.50
N ARG A 33 -5.34 8.56 -8.34
CA ARG A 33 -6.29 7.43 -8.22
C ARG A 33 -5.62 6.07 -8.38
N LYS A 34 -4.67 5.93 -9.32
CA LYS A 34 -3.91 4.69 -9.48
C LYS A 34 -3.07 4.40 -8.23
N LEU A 35 -2.35 5.39 -7.73
CA LEU A 35 -1.55 5.28 -6.50
C LEU A 35 -2.40 4.89 -5.29
N LEU A 36 -3.63 5.40 -5.17
CA LEU A 36 -4.56 4.97 -4.12
C LEU A 36 -5.00 3.50 -4.25
N GLN A 37 -5.13 2.96 -5.47
CA GLN A 37 -5.38 1.52 -5.66
C GLN A 37 -4.16 0.70 -5.26
N ASP A 38 -2.96 1.19 -5.56
CA ASP A 38 -1.71 0.55 -5.16
C ASP A 38 -1.56 0.53 -3.63
N VAL A 39 -1.79 1.66 -2.96
CA VAL A 39 -1.85 1.75 -1.48
C VAL A 39 -2.85 0.74 -0.90
N LYS A 40 -4.06 0.66 -1.46
CA LYS A 40 -5.08 -0.30 -1.00
C LYS A 40 -4.58 -1.75 -1.08
N ARG A 41 -3.91 -2.12 -2.19
CA ARG A 41 -3.35 -3.45 -2.39
C ARG A 41 -2.24 -3.73 -1.37
N THR A 42 -1.29 -2.81 -1.21
CA THR A 42 -0.17 -2.94 -0.27
C THR A 42 -0.67 -3.09 1.17
N CYS A 43 -1.69 -2.31 1.58
CA CYS A 43 -2.34 -2.47 2.89
C CYS A 43 -2.98 -3.86 3.07
N GLN A 44 -3.63 -4.38 2.03
CA GLN A 44 -4.24 -5.72 2.06
C GLN A 44 -3.17 -6.81 2.19
N GLU A 45 -2.07 -6.71 1.45
CA GLU A 45 -0.94 -7.63 1.54
C GLU A 45 -0.29 -7.58 2.93
N LEU A 46 -0.09 -6.39 3.49
CA LEU A 46 0.42 -6.23 4.85
C LEU A 46 -0.51 -6.86 5.88
N ARG A 47 -1.83 -6.67 5.75
CA ARG A 47 -2.83 -7.32 6.63
C ARG A 47 -2.75 -8.84 6.53
N VAL A 48 -2.69 -9.39 5.31
CA VAL A 48 -2.60 -10.82 5.08
C VAL A 48 -1.29 -11.37 5.65
N SER A 49 -0.17 -10.66 5.48
CA SER A 49 1.12 -11.05 6.06
C SER A 49 1.05 -11.16 7.59
N ILE A 50 0.45 -10.16 8.28
CA ILE A 50 0.24 -10.22 9.74
C ILE A 50 -0.65 -11.40 10.15
N GLN A 51 -1.69 -11.70 9.36
CA GLN A 51 -2.57 -12.84 9.60
C GLN A 51 -1.88 -14.19 9.29
N GLY A 52 -0.98 -14.23 8.30
CA GLY A 52 -0.21 -15.40 7.88
C GLY A 52 0.87 -15.78 8.89
N SER A 53 1.54 -14.80 9.51
CA SER A 53 2.45 -15.03 10.63
C SER A 53 1.75 -15.69 11.83
N LYS A 54 0.43 -15.51 11.99
CA LYS A 54 -0.38 -16.24 12.99
C LYS A 54 -0.75 -17.67 12.58
N LYS A 55 -0.66 -18.01 11.30
CA LYS A 55 -1.02 -19.35 10.78
C LYS A 55 0.17 -20.30 10.79
N GLU A 56 1.39 -19.80 10.53
CA GLU A 56 2.62 -20.61 10.58
C GLU A 56 3.02 -21.01 12.02
N GLU A 57 2.71 -20.19 13.03
CA GLU A 57 2.92 -20.55 14.44
C GLU A 57 1.98 -21.67 14.93
N ALA A 58 0.80 -21.83 14.33
CA ALA A 58 -0.17 -22.87 14.70
C ALA A 58 0.13 -24.24 14.05
N ASP A 59 0.87 -24.27 12.94
CA ASP A 59 1.22 -25.50 12.20
C ASP A 59 2.58 -26.10 12.65
N SER A 60 3.34 -25.36 13.47
CA SER A 60 4.66 -25.77 13.96
C SER A 60 4.63 -26.45 15.35
N GLN A 61 3.45 -26.67 15.94
CA GLN A 61 3.28 -27.32 17.26
C GLN A 61 2.66 -28.73 17.20
N GLU A 62 2.35 -29.25 16.01
CA GLU A 62 2.00 -30.67 15.81
C GLU A 62 3.15 -31.39 15.09
N GLY A 63 4.24 -31.64 15.81
CA GLY A 63 5.38 -32.45 15.39
C GLY A 63 5.96 -33.23 16.57
#